data_AF-A0AAW1M889-F1
#
_entry.id   AF-A0AAW1M889-F1
#
_cell.length_a   1.000
_cell.length_b   1.000
_cell.length_c   1.000
_cell.angle_alpha   90.00
_cell.angle_beta   90.00
_cell.angle_gamma   90.00
#
_symmetry.space_group_name_H-M   'P 1'
#
loop_
_entity.id
_entity.type
_entity.pdbx_description
1 polymer ?
#
loop_
_entity_poly.entity_id
_entity_poly.type
_entity_poly.pdbx_seq_one_letter_code
_entity_poly.pdbx_strand_id
1 'polypeptide(L)'
;MELHIQSILIFLFVAIVGSHAALVGAKQGNGERTVYGGYRITHRKLVANHTKSESRTEEVKSGSEKKQVYATVKPNKNPFGYGYSNKTSPFGYGYSSNKNSTGRSLFFLQKDMKPGHQMTINFPKTTNEATFLPRDKARSLPFSTDKMPEILHEFSLQPGSQEAQIIEETIRECERKGIPGEQKYCATCLEDMIDYAKSTLGKNVKAISTGTKDGYKTGQRYTIGHVMKAAKDDNVMVCHKQEYAYAVFYCHTNKGTSPHIMSLISDEGKKARVVAVCHKDTSDWNPKHMAFQFLNVKPGSLPICHFLPEDHIVWVRN
;
A
#
# COMPACT_ATOMS: atom_id res chain seq x y z
N MET A 1 -64.36 -44.59 27.26
CA MET A 1 -63.25 -43.62 27.05
C MET A 1 -61.96 -44.27 27.58
N GLU A 2 -61.43 -45.37 27.04
CA GLU A 2 -61.15 -45.71 25.62
C GLU A 2 -60.03 -44.80 25.04
N LEU A 3 -58.83 -45.32 24.68
CA LEU A 3 -58.47 -46.21 23.53
C LEU A 3 -58.54 -45.45 22.18
N HIS A 4 -57.72 -45.65 21.14
CA HIS A 4 -56.60 -46.57 20.79
C HIS A 4 -55.41 -45.70 20.24
N ILE A 5 -54.11 -46.05 20.14
CA ILE A 5 -53.30 -47.28 20.16
C ILE A 5 -53.17 -48.03 18.81
N GLN A 6 -51.92 -48.25 18.32
CA GLN A 6 -51.49 -49.05 17.13
C GLN A 6 -51.91 -48.48 15.74
N SER A 7 -51.26 -48.80 14.60
CA SER A 7 -50.02 -49.58 14.35
C SER A 7 -49.27 -49.25 13.04
N ILE A 8 -48.06 -49.82 12.95
CA ILE A 8 -47.10 -49.92 11.83
C ILE A 8 -47.62 -50.80 10.66
N LEU A 9 -47.29 -50.44 9.40
CA LEU A 9 -46.93 -51.29 8.22
C LEU A 9 -46.81 -50.34 7.00
N ILE A 10 -45.66 -50.14 6.32
CA ILE A 10 -44.87 -51.05 5.46
C ILE A 10 -45.68 -51.62 4.27
N PHE A 11 -45.32 -51.24 3.04
CA PHE A 11 -45.02 -52.17 1.92
C PHE A 11 -44.28 -51.45 0.76
N LEU A 12 -43.46 -52.18 0.01
CA LEU A 12 -42.76 -51.72 -1.21
C LEU A 12 -43.49 -52.21 -2.48
N PHE A 13 -43.39 -51.45 -3.58
CA PHE A 13 -43.07 -51.87 -4.96
C PHE A 13 -42.64 -50.59 -5.72
N VAL A 14 -41.49 -50.41 -6.39
CA VAL A 14 -40.62 -51.22 -7.27
C VAL A 14 -41.12 -51.26 -8.73
N ALA A 15 -40.20 -50.93 -9.67
CA ALA A 15 -40.26 -51.10 -11.15
C ALA A 15 -41.13 -50.09 -11.96
N ILE A 16 -40.79 -49.70 -13.21
CA ILE A 16 -39.59 -49.99 -14.04
C ILE A 16 -39.25 -48.86 -15.05
N VAL A 17 -38.04 -48.98 -15.64
CA VAL A 17 -37.37 -48.20 -16.70
C VAL A 17 -38.24 -47.69 -17.86
N GLY A 18 -37.92 -46.50 -18.41
CA GLY A 18 -38.40 -46.04 -19.72
C GLY A 18 -37.66 -44.81 -20.27
N SER A 19 -36.57 -45.01 -21.02
CA SER A 19 -35.83 -43.93 -21.71
C SER A 19 -36.50 -43.51 -23.02
N HIS A 20 -36.46 -42.22 -23.38
CA HIS A 20 -36.23 -41.74 -24.77
C HIS A 20 -35.82 -40.25 -24.77
N ALA A 21 -35.44 -39.72 -25.95
CA ALA A 21 -34.53 -38.58 -26.06
C ALA A 21 -35.18 -37.22 -26.42
N ALA A 22 -34.43 -36.16 -26.08
CA ALA A 22 -34.34 -34.84 -26.74
C ALA A 22 -35.61 -33.99 -26.96
N LEU A 23 -35.58 -32.76 -26.43
CA LEU A 23 -35.88 -31.56 -27.22
C LEU A 23 -35.15 -30.33 -26.65
N VAL A 24 -34.83 -29.36 -27.51
CA VAL A 24 -34.06 -28.16 -27.15
C VAL A 24 -35.01 -27.06 -26.67
N GLY A 25 -34.73 -26.46 -25.52
CA GLY A 25 -35.50 -25.35 -24.97
C GLY A 25 -34.62 -24.36 -24.20
N ALA A 26 -34.15 -23.31 -24.88
CA ALA A 26 -33.33 -22.28 -24.25
C ALA A 26 -34.19 -21.23 -23.52
N LYS A 27 -34.01 -21.08 -22.20
CA LYS A 27 -34.49 -19.89 -21.46
C LYS A 27 -33.67 -19.61 -20.18
N GLN A 28 -32.64 -18.79 -20.38
CA GLN A 28 -32.21 -17.67 -19.53
C GLN A 28 -32.90 -17.56 -18.14
N GLY A 29 -32.17 -17.81 -17.05
CA GLY A 29 -32.71 -17.63 -15.69
C GLY A 29 -31.72 -17.82 -14.54
N ASN A 30 -31.37 -16.71 -13.89
CA ASN A 30 -30.86 -16.57 -12.51
C ASN A 30 -29.46 -17.12 -12.14
N GLY A 31 -28.78 -16.43 -11.20
CA GLY A 31 -27.44 -16.78 -10.71
C GLY A 31 -26.58 -15.57 -10.35
N GLU A 32 -26.65 -15.11 -9.10
CA GLU A 32 -25.82 -14.02 -8.59
C GLU A 32 -24.32 -14.39 -8.56
N ARG A 33 -23.43 -13.42 -8.82
CA ARG A 33 -22.03 -13.52 -8.37
C ARG A 33 -21.35 -12.16 -8.19
N THR A 34 -21.08 -11.81 -6.94
CA THR A 34 -20.24 -10.67 -6.55
C THR A 34 -18.78 -10.97 -6.90
N VAL A 35 -18.12 -10.11 -7.69
CA VAL A 35 -16.73 -10.32 -8.14
C VAL A 35 -15.77 -9.34 -7.48
N TYR A 36 -14.96 -9.84 -6.55
CA TYR A 36 -13.80 -9.11 -5.99
C TYR A 36 -12.59 -9.25 -6.92
N GLY A 37 -12.23 -8.17 -7.62
CA GLY A 37 -11.10 -8.17 -8.56
C GLY A 37 -9.75 -7.89 -7.91
N GLY A 38 -8.92 -8.93 -7.76
CA GLY A 38 -7.48 -8.82 -7.45
C GLY A 38 -6.62 -9.00 -8.71
N TYR A 39 -5.47 -8.34 -8.78
CA TYR A 39 -4.51 -8.44 -9.89
C TYR A 39 -3.33 -9.36 -9.53
N ARG A 40 -2.71 -10.00 -10.52
CA ARG A 40 -1.42 -10.71 -10.38
C ARG A 40 -0.51 -10.35 -11.56
N ILE A 41 0.78 -10.16 -11.27
CA ILE A 41 1.80 -9.75 -12.24
C ILE A 41 2.20 -10.95 -13.12
N THR A 42 2.38 -10.73 -14.43
CA THR A 42 2.94 -11.71 -15.36
C THR A 42 4.24 -11.20 -15.99
N HIS A 43 5.30 -12.01 -15.92
CA HIS A 43 6.51 -11.76 -16.70
C HIS A 43 6.30 -12.22 -18.15
N ARG A 44 6.61 -11.36 -19.14
CA ARG A 44 6.79 -11.78 -20.53
C ARG A 44 7.98 -11.04 -21.15
N LYS A 45 8.85 -11.76 -21.85
CA LYS A 45 9.88 -11.14 -22.71
C LYS A 45 9.20 -10.49 -23.93
N LEU A 46 9.84 -9.45 -24.45
CA LEU A 46 9.39 -8.71 -25.64
C LEU A 46 9.54 -9.57 -26.92
N VAL A 47 8.41 -9.90 -27.55
CA VAL A 47 8.20 -9.94 -29.01
C VAL A 47 6.76 -9.51 -29.26
N ALA A 48 6.49 -8.78 -30.35
CA ALA A 48 5.16 -8.22 -30.64
C ALA A 48 4.18 -9.23 -31.24
N ASN A 49 2.93 -9.24 -30.76
CA ASN A 49 1.73 -8.98 -31.58
C ASN A 49 0.42 -9.06 -30.76
N HIS A 50 -0.67 -8.55 -31.33
CA HIS A 50 -2.02 -8.59 -30.74
C HIS A 50 -2.51 -10.02 -30.51
N THR A 51 -3.04 -10.32 -29.31
CA THR A 51 -4.41 -10.83 -29.12
C THR A 51 -4.83 -10.87 -27.64
N LYS A 52 -6.14 -11.02 -27.42
CA LYS A 52 -6.86 -11.03 -26.14
C LYS A 52 -6.77 -12.41 -25.48
N SER A 53 -6.68 -12.50 -24.15
CA SER A 53 -6.89 -13.78 -23.43
C SER A 53 -7.59 -13.60 -22.08
N GLU A 54 -8.17 -14.68 -21.57
CA GLU A 54 -9.17 -14.69 -20.50
C GLU A 54 -8.58 -15.21 -19.16
N SER A 55 -9.32 -15.02 -18.07
CA SER A 55 -8.85 -15.32 -16.71
C SER A 55 -9.16 -16.76 -16.26
N ARG A 56 -8.19 -17.37 -15.56
CA ARG A 56 -8.40 -18.51 -14.65
C ARG A 56 -7.77 -18.18 -13.29
N THR A 57 -8.27 -18.82 -12.24
CA THR A 57 -7.86 -18.65 -10.85
C THR A 57 -7.22 -19.94 -10.33
N GLU A 58 -6.22 -19.80 -9.46
CA GLU A 58 -5.57 -20.93 -8.77
C GLU A 58 -5.32 -20.60 -7.30
N GLU A 59 -5.52 -21.59 -6.43
CA GLU A 59 -5.15 -21.54 -5.02
C GLU A 59 -3.65 -21.79 -4.83
N VAL A 60 -3.06 -21.28 -3.74
CA VAL A 60 -1.67 -21.57 -3.37
C VAL A 60 -1.63 -22.65 -2.29
N LYS A 61 -1.10 -23.83 -2.64
CA LYS A 61 -0.66 -24.87 -1.71
C LYS A 61 0.88 -24.93 -1.65
N SER A 62 1.43 -25.55 -0.61
CA SER A 62 2.87 -25.53 -0.30
C SER A 62 3.66 -26.64 -1.00
N GLY A 63 4.88 -26.34 -1.43
CA GLY A 63 5.81 -27.23 -2.15
C GLY A 63 6.10 -26.76 -3.59
N SER A 64 7.32 -26.88 -4.13
CA SER A 64 8.59 -27.38 -3.58
C SER A 64 9.81 -26.71 -4.27
N GLU A 65 10.93 -26.70 -3.56
CA GLU A 65 12.34 -26.40 -3.95
C GLU A 65 12.70 -25.52 -5.17
N LYS A 66 13.25 -24.34 -4.82
CA LYS A 66 14.40 -23.64 -5.43
C LYS A 66 14.68 -23.77 -6.94
N LYS A 67 14.63 -22.61 -7.60
CA LYS A 67 15.70 -22.19 -8.51
C LYS A 67 16.14 -20.77 -8.16
N GLN A 68 17.28 -20.62 -7.48
CA GLN A 68 17.80 -19.29 -7.10
C GLN A 68 18.28 -18.56 -8.35
N VAL A 69 17.56 -17.51 -8.74
CA VAL A 69 17.98 -16.58 -9.78
C VAL A 69 18.66 -15.39 -9.12
N TYR A 70 19.99 -15.33 -9.23
CA TYR A 70 20.75 -14.16 -8.78
C TYR A 70 20.37 -12.94 -9.62
N ALA A 71 19.74 -11.95 -8.99
CA ALA A 71 19.45 -10.68 -9.62
C ALA A 71 20.74 -9.85 -9.73
N THR A 72 21.45 -9.95 -10.85
CA THR A 72 22.55 -9.04 -11.18
C THR A 72 22.00 -7.62 -11.33
N VAL A 73 22.21 -6.79 -10.31
CA VAL A 73 21.84 -5.36 -10.36
C VAL A 73 22.72 -4.69 -11.41
N LYS A 74 22.15 -4.46 -12.61
CA LYS A 74 22.82 -3.67 -13.65
C LYS A 74 22.58 -2.18 -13.34
N PRO A 75 23.64 -1.37 -13.13
CA PRO A 75 23.51 0.04 -12.79
C PRO A 75 23.13 0.85 -14.03
N ASN A 76 21.84 0.82 -14.43
CA ASN A 76 21.37 1.51 -15.64
C ASN A 76 19.97 2.14 -15.49
N LYS A 77 19.53 2.36 -14.25
CA LYS A 77 18.52 3.35 -13.86
C LYS A 77 18.96 3.95 -12.53
N ASN A 78 18.99 5.27 -12.43
CA ASN A 78 19.27 5.96 -11.18
C ASN A 78 18.04 5.84 -10.25
N PRO A 79 18.14 5.26 -9.04
CA PRO A 79 17.02 5.28 -8.08
C PRO A 79 16.69 6.71 -7.60
N PHE A 80 17.66 7.63 -7.67
CA PHE A 80 17.49 9.04 -7.34
C PHE A 80 17.00 9.82 -8.57
N GLY A 81 15.69 9.73 -8.85
CA GLY A 81 15.07 10.41 -9.99
C GLY A 81 14.98 11.93 -9.79
N TYR A 82 16.00 12.65 -10.25
CA TYR A 82 16.19 14.10 -10.01
C TYR A 82 14.96 14.97 -10.33
N GLY A 83 14.60 15.85 -9.38
CA GLY A 83 13.59 16.88 -9.59
C GLY A 83 13.39 17.90 -8.47
N TYR A 84 14.27 17.94 -7.44
CA TYR A 84 13.99 18.64 -6.17
C TYR A 84 15.07 19.64 -5.74
N SER A 85 14.62 20.77 -5.19
CA SER A 85 15.45 21.93 -4.84
C SER A 85 15.51 22.18 -3.32
N ASN A 86 16.53 21.59 -2.70
CA ASN A 86 17.23 22.06 -1.50
C ASN A 86 16.46 22.28 -0.17
N LYS A 87 16.92 21.50 0.83
CA LYS A 87 16.94 21.73 2.30
C LYS A 87 15.85 21.15 3.22
N THR A 88 16.39 20.44 4.22
CA THR A 88 15.83 20.03 5.53
C THR A 88 14.68 19.03 5.53
N SER A 89 15.02 17.75 5.77
CA SER A 89 14.14 16.83 6.50
C SER A 89 14.13 17.16 8.00
N PRO A 90 12.95 17.23 8.62
CA PRO A 90 12.82 16.90 10.04
C PRO A 90 11.44 16.25 10.28
N PHE A 91 11.29 14.97 9.90
CA PHE A 91 10.02 14.32 9.49
C PHE A 91 9.49 14.80 8.12
N GLY A 92 10.38 15.06 7.16
CA GLY A 92 9.98 15.38 5.78
C GLY A 92 10.03 14.14 4.88
N TYR A 93 8.88 13.62 4.44
CA TYR A 93 8.85 12.73 3.28
C TYR A 93 9.41 13.47 2.06
N GLY A 94 10.36 12.86 1.34
CA GLY A 94 11.14 13.48 0.27
C GLY A 94 10.30 13.91 -0.94
N TYR A 95 9.74 15.11 -0.88
CA TYR A 95 8.92 15.70 -1.94
C TYR A 95 9.24 17.18 -2.15
N SER A 96 8.95 17.67 -3.37
CA SER A 96 9.42 18.96 -3.89
C SER A 96 9.22 20.16 -2.95
N SER A 97 10.33 20.69 -2.44
CA SER A 97 10.46 22.02 -1.85
C SER A 97 10.57 23.12 -2.93
N ASN A 98 9.82 23.00 -4.03
CA ASN A 98 9.66 24.09 -4.99
C ASN A 98 8.57 25.06 -4.49
N LYS A 99 8.97 26.28 -4.12
CA LYS A 99 8.16 27.23 -3.34
C LYS A 99 6.84 27.68 -4.00
N ASN A 100 6.68 27.45 -5.31
CA ASN A 100 5.45 27.77 -6.04
C ASN A 100 4.52 26.55 -6.28
N SER A 101 4.79 25.38 -5.69
CA SER A 101 4.03 24.15 -6.00
C SER A 101 3.60 23.28 -4.81
N THR A 102 2.29 22.98 -4.82
CA THR A 102 1.68 21.65 -4.60
C THR A 102 1.73 20.94 -3.23
N GLY A 103 2.54 21.35 -2.24
CA GLY A 103 2.51 20.73 -0.89
C GLY A 103 1.13 20.75 -0.19
N ARG A 104 0.28 21.70 -0.58
CA ARG A 104 -1.11 21.98 -0.11
C ARG A 104 -2.16 20.90 -0.42
N SER A 105 -1.74 19.67 -0.77
CA SER A 105 -2.62 18.69 -1.42
C SER A 105 -2.33 17.21 -1.12
N LEU A 106 -1.20 16.90 -0.47
CA LEU A 106 -0.99 15.59 0.13
C LEU A 106 -1.69 15.51 1.50
N PHE A 107 -1.56 16.58 2.29
CA PHE A 107 -2.17 16.75 3.61
C PHE A 107 -3.53 17.49 3.53
N PHE A 108 -4.47 17.10 4.37
CA PHE A 108 -5.80 17.72 4.52
C PHE A 108 -6.35 17.51 5.95
N LEU A 109 -7.41 18.24 6.33
CA LEU A 109 -8.05 18.08 7.64
C LEU A 109 -9.14 17.01 7.59
N GLN A 110 -9.30 16.22 8.66
CA GLN A 110 -10.26 15.10 8.67
C GLN A 110 -11.72 15.53 8.38
N LYS A 111 -12.10 16.76 8.74
CA LYS A 111 -13.43 17.36 8.48
C LYS A 111 -13.80 17.47 6.98
N ASP A 112 -12.80 17.40 6.10
CA ASP A 112 -12.93 17.55 4.66
C ASP A 112 -12.95 16.18 3.94
N MET A 113 -12.70 15.09 4.67
CA MET A 113 -12.72 13.70 4.21
C MET A 113 -14.16 13.14 4.11
N LYS A 114 -14.98 13.73 3.25
CA LYS A 114 -16.41 13.40 3.13
C LYS A 114 -16.89 13.34 1.67
N PRO A 115 -17.89 12.49 1.35
CA PRO A 115 -18.49 12.44 0.03
C PRO A 115 -18.95 13.82 -0.47
N GLY A 116 -18.73 14.11 -1.75
CA GLY A 116 -19.07 15.38 -2.40
C GLY A 116 -18.06 16.52 -2.17
N HIS A 117 -17.12 16.41 -1.23
CA HIS A 117 -16.09 17.42 -1.05
C HIS A 117 -15.10 17.43 -2.23
N GLN A 118 -14.69 18.62 -2.68
CA GLN A 118 -13.78 18.81 -3.81
C GLN A 118 -12.43 19.34 -3.37
N MET A 119 -11.35 18.73 -3.86
CA MET A 119 -9.98 19.15 -3.58
C MET A 119 -9.05 18.88 -4.77
N THR A 120 -8.05 19.75 -4.96
CA THR A 120 -6.98 19.55 -5.94
C THR A 120 -5.89 18.69 -5.32
N ILE A 121 -5.61 17.53 -5.90
CA ILE A 121 -4.70 16.54 -5.32
C ILE A 121 -3.46 16.39 -6.20
N ASN A 122 -2.29 16.68 -5.63
CA ASN A 122 -1.01 16.40 -6.26
C ASN A 122 -0.39 15.16 -5.62
N PHE A 123 -0.73 14.00 -6.17
CA PHE A 123 0.06 12.80 -5.90
C PHE A 123 1.50 13.05 -6.39
N PRO A 124 2.52 12.92 -5.53
CA PRO A 124 3.90 12.92 -6.00
C PRO A 124 4.11 11.69 -6.89
N LYS A 125 4.78 11.87 -8.02
CA LYS A 125 5.20 10.73 -8.84
C LYS A 125 6.30 9.99 -8.08
N THR A 126 6.12 8.68 -7.94
CA THR A 126 7.09 7.78 -7.30
C THR A 126 8.26 7.53 -8.27
N THR A 127 9.24 8.44 -8.27
CA THR A 127 10.37 8.42 -9.21
C THR A 127 11.41 7.35 -8.91
N ASN A 128 11.52 6.91 -7.66
CA ASN A 128 12.46 5.86 -7.26
C ASN A 128 11.94 4.47 -7.67
N GLU A 129 12.45 3.93 -8.78
CA GLU A 129 12.16 2.56 -9.25
C GLU A 129 12.76 1.43 -8.38
N ALA A 130 13.50 1.75 -7.30
CA ALA A 130 14.13 0.75 -6.44
C ALA A 130 13.17 -0.34 -5.96
N THR A 131 13.62 -1.58 -6.05
CA THR A 131 12.92 -2.80 -5.63
C THR A 131 13.56 -3.40 -4.37
N PHE A 132 12.86 -4.35 -3.72
CA PHE A 132 13.43 -5.08 -2.59
C PHE A 132 14.56 -6.00 -3.05
N LEU A 133 15.63 -6.04 -2.24
CA LEU A 133 16.61 -7.11 -2.29
C LEU A 133 16.10 -8.32 -1.49
N PRO A 134 16.46 -9.55 -1.86
CA PRO A 134 16.21 -10.72 -1.01
C PRO A 134 16.85 -10.54 0.36
N ARG A 135 16.17 -11.00 1.43
CA ARG A 135 16.59 -10.87 2.83
C ARG A 135 18.09 -11.07 3.07
N ASP A 136 18.69 -12.11 2.47
CA ASP A 136 20.11 -12.45 2.69
C ASP A 136 21.07 -11.38 2.13
N LYS A 137 20.79 -10.81 0.94
CA LYS A 137 21.59 -9.70 0.38
C LYS A 137 21.27 -8.36 1.07
N ALA A 138 20.03 -8.13 1.49
CA ALA A 138 19.68 -6.95 2.28
C ALA A 138 20.45 -6.93 3.63
N ARG A 139 20.58 -8.08 4.29
CA ARG A 139 21.31 -8.24 5.56
C ARG A 139 22.83 -8.29 5.42
N SER A 140 23.36 -8.56 4.23
CA SER A 140 24.80 -8.46 3.95
C SER A 140 25.25 -7.03 3.60
N LEU A 141 24.33 -6.06 3.59
CA LEU A 141 24.61 -4.67 3.23
C LEU A 141 24.66 -3.79 4.49
N PRO A 142 25.61 -2.85 4.59
CA PRO A 142 25.62 -1.88 5.67
C PRO A 142 24.40 -0.94 5.60
N PHE A 143 23.82 -0.65 6.76
CA PHE A 143 22.70 0.28 6.94
C PHE A 143 22.80 0.95 8.32
N SER A 144 23.77 1.86 8.47
CA SER A 144 23.98 2.68 9.66
C SER A 144 24.88 3.88 9.33
N THR A 145 24.73 5.02 10.02
CA THR A 145 25.52 6.22 9.73
C THR A 145 27.02 6.03 9.97
N ASP A 146 27.38 5.21 10.96
CA ASP A 146 28.78 4.87 11.27
C ASP A 146 29.46 4.06 10.14
N LYS A 147 28.67 3.54 9.20
CA LYS A 147 29.12 2.73 8.05
C LYS A 147 28.97 3.45 6.70
N MET A 148 28.75 4.77 6.69
CA MET A 148 28.62 5.55 5.45
C MET A 148 29.77 5.33 4.43
N PRO A 149 31.06 5.23 4.80
CA PRO A 149 32.12 4.93 3.83
C PRO A 149 31.93 3.57 3.11
N GLU A 150 31.46 2.55 3.84
CA GLU A 150 31.18 1.22 3.29
C GLU A 150 29.96 1.25 2.35
N ILE A 151 28.93 2.00 2.73
CA ILE A 151 27.69 2.20 1.96
C ILE A 151 27.97 2.92 0.64
N LEU A 152 28.75 4.00 0.67
CA LEU A 152 29.12 4.76 -0.52
C LEU A 152 30.00 3.93 -1.47
N HIS A 153 30.91 3.12 -0.93
CA HIS A 153 31.74 2.20 -1.73
C HIS A 153 30.91 1.12 -2.43
N GLU A 154 30.05 0.39 -1.71
CA GLU A 154 29.20 -0.68 -2.27
C GLU A 154 28.23 -0.17 -3.36
N PHE A 155 27.77 1.08 -3.27
CA PHE A 155 26.89 1.70 -4.26
C PHE A 155 27.61 2.60 -5.29
N SER A 156 28.96 2.63 -5.29
CA SER A 156 29.78 3.47 -6.19
C SER A 156 29.44 4.98 -6.17
N LEU A 157 29.05 5.50 -5.01
CA LEU A 157 28.63 6.89 -4.81
C LEU A 157 29.79 7.79 -4.36
N GLN A 158 29.79 9.03 -4.83
CA GLN A 158 30.82 10.01 -4.47
C GLN A 158 30.51 10.63 -3.10
N PRO A 159 31.47 10.68 -2.16
CA PRO A 159 31.29 11.37 -0.88
C PRO A 159 30.86 12.82 -1.07
N GLY A 160 29.82 13.23 -0.35
CA GLY A 160 29.24 14.58 -0.44
C GLY A 160 28.31 14.82 -1.64
N SER A 161 28.07 13.84 -2.52
CA SER A 161 27.06 13.96 -3.59
C SER A 161 25.63 14.09 -3.02
N GLN A 162 24.68 14.47 -3.87
CA GLN A 162 23.27 14.58 -3.45
C GLN A 162 22.69 13.21 -3.05
N GLU A 163 23.09 12.14 -3.73
CA GLU A 163 22.69 10.76 -3.46
C GLU A 163 23.28 10.28 -2.12
N ALA A 164 24.53 10.63 -1.85
CA ALA A 164 25.20 10.35 -0.56
C ALA A 164 24.45 11.03 0.61
N GLN A 165 24.08 12.30 0.44
CA GLN A 165 23.31 13.07 1.43
C GLN A 165 21.90 12.47 1.64
N ILE A 166 21.20 12.09 0.58
CA ILE A 166 19.86 11.47 0.66
C ILE A 166 19.89 10.10 1.37
N ILE A 167 20.91 9.29 1.10
CA ILE A 167 21.17 8.04 1.81
C ILE A 167 21.43 8.29 3.30
N GLU A 168 22.28 9.27 3.62
CA GLU A 168 22.62 9.62 5.00
C GLU A 168 21.39 10.14 5.77
N GLU A 169 20.61 11.06 5.19
CA GLU A 169 19.37 11.57 5.79
C GLU A 169 18.35 10.43 6.02
N THR A 170 18.22 9.50 5.06
CA THR A 170 17.35 8.31 5.19
C THR A 170 17.76 7.43 6.38
N ILE A 171 19.05 7.11 6.51
CA ILE A 171 19.54 6.29 7.62
C ILE A 171 19.39 7.05 8.95
N ARG A 172 19.69 8.36 8.97
CA ARG A 172 19.49 9.21 10.17
C ARG A 172 18.03 9.26 10.62
N GLU A 173 17.06 9.24 9.71
CA GLU A 173 15.63 9.15 10.03
C GLU A 173 15.25 7.77 10.61
N CYS A 174 15.85 6.70 10.07
CA CYS A 174 15.71 5.34 10.60
C CYS A 174 16.30 5.17 12.01
N GLU A 175 17.50 5.72 12.27
CA GLU A 175 18.23 5.62 13.55
C GLU A 175 17.72 6.59 14.63
N ARG A 176 17.11 7.74 14.26
CA ARG A 176 16.56 8.72 15.22
C ARG A 176 15.57 8.05 16.18
N LYS A 177 15.48 8.51 17.44
CA LYS A 177 14.41 8.09 18.35
C LYS A 177 13.05 8.56 17.80
N GLY A 178 12.04 7.68 17.82
CA GLY A 178 10.65 8.03 17.47
C GLY A 178 10.00 8.96 18.50
N ILE A 179 8.85 9.53 18.15
CA ILE A 179 8.08 10.40 19.05
C ILE A 179 7.45 9.59 20.21
N PRO A 180 7.00 10.22 21.31
CA PRO A 180 6.33 9.51 22.41
C PRO A 180 5.17 8.61 21.91
N GLY A 181 5.24 7.32 22.25
CA GLY A 181 4.24 6.33 21.84
C GLY A 181 4.31 5.84 20.39
N GLU A 182 5.27 6.29 19.57
CA GLU A 182 5.57 5.71 18.26
C GLU A 182 6.41 4.42 18.42
N GLN A 183 6.01 3.36 17.74
CA GLN A 183 6.86 2.19 17.50
C GLN A 183 7.27 2.18 16.03
N LYS A 184 8.57 2.27 15.74
CA LYS A 184 9.10 2.34 14.36
C LYS A 184 10.23 1.36 14.08
N TYR A 185 10.35 0.99 12.81
CA TYR A 185 11.36 0.09 12.27
C TYR A 185 11.61 0.44 10.80
N CYS A 186 12.87 0.43 10.34
CA CYS A 186 13.18 0.51 8.92
C CYS A 186 13.45 -0.88 8.34
N ALA A 187 12.55 -1.33 7.46
CA ALA A 187 12.67 -2.60 6.79
C ALA A 187 13.51 -2.46 5.51
N THR A 188 14.64 -3.17 5.45
CA THR A 188 15.55 -3.22 4.29
C THR A 188 15.21 -4.36 3.31
N CYS A 189 14.31 -5.27 3.67
CA CYS A 189 13.70 -6.25 2.77
C CYS A 189 12.19 -6.40 3.04
N LEU A 190 11.48 -7.01 2.10
CA LEU A 190 10.03 -7.23 2.21
C LEU A 190 9.70 -8.21 3.34
N GLU A 191 10.54 -9.22 3.52
CA GLU A 191 10.38 -10.27 4.52
C GLU A 191 10.48 -9.71 5.94
N ASP A 192 11.44 -8.82 6.21
CA ASP A 192 11.58 -8.14 7.49
C ASP A 192 10.44 -7.13 7.73
N MET A 193 9.88 -6.50 6.69
CA MET A 193 8.66 -5.69 6.80
C MET A 193 7.45 -6.53 7.22
N ILE A 194 7.27 -7.69 6.59
CA ILE A 194 6.15 -8.61 6.85
C ILE A 194 6.23 -9.17 8.27
N ASP A 195 7.43 -9.51 8.75
CA ASP A 195 7.59 -10.07 10.09
C ASP A 195 7.43 -8.98 11.18
N TYR A 196 7.85 -7.72 10.92
CA TYR A 196 7.50 -6.58 11.78
C TYR A 196 5.99 -6.27 11.79
N ALA A 197 5.30 -6.38 10.65
CA ALA A 197 3.84 -6.24 10.58
C ALA A 197 3.13 -7.30 11.44
N LYS A 198 3.57 -8.55 11.37
CA LYS A 198 3.01 -9.66 12.17
C LYS A 198 3.30 -9.54 13.67
N SER A 199 4.48 -9.05 14.05
CA SER A 199 4.82 -8.85 15.47
C SER A 199 3.99 -7.73 16.10
N THR A 200 3.71 -6.68 15.33
CA THR A 200 2.96 -5.48 15.78
C THR A 200 1.44 -5.69 15.79
N LEU A 201 0.88 -6.34 14.77
CA LEU A 201 -0.58 -6.44 14.56
C LEU A 201 -1.17 -7.84 14.85
N GLY A 202 -0.30 -8.85 15.01
CA GLY A 202 -0.65 -10.26 15.13
C GLY A 202 -0.46 -11.04 13.82
N LYS A 203 -0.55 -12.37 13.90
CA LYS A 203 -0.15 -13.29 12.80
C LYS A 203 -0.92 -13.09 11.47
N ASN A 204 -2.16 -12.60 11.52
CA ASN A 204 -3.04 -12.42 10.36
C ASN A 204 -3.10 -10.95 9.96
N VAL A 205 -2.27 -10.55 9.00
CA VAL A 205 -2.20 -9.18 8.45
C VAL A 205 -2.55 -9.10 6.98
N LYS A 206 -3.00 -7.92 6.56
CA LYS A 206 -3.35 -7.56 5.19
C LYS A 206 -2.69 -6.25 4.80
N ALA A 207 -2.02 -6.25 3.65
CA ALA A 207 -1.47 -5.03 3.03
C ALA A 207 -2.55 -4.27 2.26
N ILE A 208 -2.50 -2.94 2.32
CA ILE A 208 -3.40 -2.01 1.65
C ILE A 208 -2.60 -0.80 1.16
N SER A 209 -2.40 -0.67 -0.16
CA SER A 209 -1.81 0.52 -0.79
C SER A 209 -2.86 1.32 -1.58
N THR A 210 -2.51 2.53 -2.03
CA THR A 210 -3.22 3.21 -3.13
C THR A 210 -3.04 2.40 -4.41
N GLY A 211 -4.06 2.37 -5.27
CA GLY A 211 -3.96 1.63 -6.53
C GLY A 211 -4.92 2.14 -7.58
N THR A 212 -4.38 2.63 -8.69
CA THR A 212 -5.16 3.13 -9.82
C THR A 212 -5.23 2.11 -10.95
N LYS A 213 -6.44 1.95 -11.53
CA LYS A 213 -6.65 1.19 -12.77
C LYS A 213 -6.40 2.06 -14.00
N ASP A 214 -6.83 3.32 -13.91
CA ASP A 214 -6.87 4.30 -15.01
C ASP A 214 -5.88 5.47 -14.78
N GLY A 215 -4.95 5.30 -13.83
CA GLY A 215 -4.05 6.34 -13.33
C GLY A 215 -4.71 7.38 -12.43
N TYR A 216 -3.89 8.28 -11.86
CA TYR A 216 -4.30 9.61 -11.42
C TYR A 216 -3.56 10.65 -12.26
N LYS A 217 -4.19 11.81 -12.51
CA LYS A 217 -3.44 13.02 -12.90
C LYS A 217 -3.09 13.79 -11.62
N THR A 218 -1.83 14.19 -11.49
CA THR A 218 -1.40 15.09 -10.41
C THR A 218 -1.83 16.52 -10.76
N GLY A 219 -2.29 17.30 -9.77
CA GLY A 219 -2.67 18.70 -9.96
C GLY A 219 -4.05 18.97 -10.53
N GLN A 220 -4.87 17.94 -10.78
CA GLN A 220 -6.29 18.13 -11.10
C GLN A 220 -7.17 18.14 -9.84
N ARG A 221 -8.37 18.71 -9.98
CA ARG A 221 -9.46 18.60 -9.01
C ARG A 221 -10.03 17.17 -9.02
N TYR A 222 -10.38 16.69 -7.84
CA TYR A 222 -11.19 15.50 -7.63
C TYR A 222 -12.36 15.81 -6.70
N THR A 223 -13.48 15.14 -6.91
CA THR A 223 -14.55 15.00 -5.92
C THR A 223 -14.34 13.71 -5.13
N ILE A 224 -14.39 13.77 -3.80
CA ILE A 224 -14.39 12.58 -2.95
C ILE A 224 -15.73 11.87 -3.12
N GLY A 225 -15.69 10.59 -3.50
CA GLY A 225 -16.85 9.70 -3.58
C GLY A 225 -17.08 8.97 -2.26
N HIS A 226 -17.08 7.64 -2.30
CA HIS A 226 -17.21 6.81 -1.10
C HIS A 226 -15.96 6.91 -0.21
N VAL A 227 -16.16 6.91 1.11
CA VAL A 227 -15.12 6.92 2.15
C VAL A 227 -15.42 5.79 3.13
N MET A 228 -14.43 4.95 3.45
CA MET A 228 -14.57 3.90 4.47
C MET A 228 -13.28 3.70 5.26
N LYS A 229 -13.38 3.38 6.56
CA LYS A 229 -12.24 2.89 7.33
C LYS A 229 -11.67 1.61 6.69
N ALA A 230 -10.35 1.48 6.65
CA ALA A 230 -9.65 0.30 6.13
C ALA A 230 -9.40 -0.78 7.20
N ALA A 231 -9.58 -0.44 8.48
CA ALA A 231 -9.45 -1.31 9.65
C ALA A 231 -10.67 -1.16 10.59
N LYS A 232 -10.94 -2.18 11.41
CA LYS A 232 -12.02 -2.14 12.42
C LYS A 232 -11.62 -1.28 13.63
N ASP A 233 -10.43 -1.54 14.13
CA ASP A 233 -9.74 -0.77 15.17
C ASP A 233 -8.76 0.24 14.55
N ASP A 234 -8.09 1.00 15.42
CA ASP A 234 -7.02 1.93 15.04
C ASP A 234 -5.62 1.30 15.28
N ASN A 235 -5.50 -0.03 15.39
CA ASN A 235 -4.21 -0.73 15.49
C ASN A 235 -3.68 -1.05 14.09
N VAL A 236 -2.90 -0.12 13.56
CA VAL A 236 -2.44 -0.15 12.16
C VAL A 236 -0.98 0.25 12.07
N MET A 237 -0.28 -0.26 11.07
CA MET A 237 1.12 0.06 10.83
C MET A 237 1.28 0.61 9.41
N VAL A 238 1.87 1.79 9.27
CA VAL A 238 2.06 2.45 7.97
C VAL A 238 3.53 2.35 7.59
N CYS A 239 3.81 1.89 6.38
CA CYS A 239 5.15 1.77 5.81
C CYS A 239 5.29 2.72 4.62
N HIS A 240 6.27 3.61 4.70
CA HIS A 240 6.55 4.66 3.74
C HIS A 240 7.88 4.38 3.04
N LYS A 241 7.89 4.33 1.71
CA LYS A 241 9.13 4.08 0.95
C LYS A 241 10.10 5.25 1.15
N GLN A 242 11.38 4.93 1.35
CA GLN A 242 12.44 5.92 1.52
C GLN A 242 13.28 6.07 0.24
N GLU A 243 13.98 7.19 0.11
CA GLU A 243 14.91 7.43 -1.00
C GLU A 243 16.24 6.74 -0.72
N TYR A 244 16.33 5.45 -1.06
CA TYR A 244 17.53 4.64 -0.88
C TYR A 244 17.90 3.87 -2.15
N ALA A 245 19.15 3.38 -2.22
CA ALA A 245 19.70 2.67 -3.39
C ALA A 245 18.95 1.36 -3.75
N TYR A 246 18.23 0.79 -2.77
CA TYR A 246 17.27 -0.30 -2.93
C TYR A 246 16.01 0.03 -2.10
N ALA A 247 14.93 -0.74 -2.21
CA ALA A 247 13.69 -0.42 -1.49
C ALA A 247 13.81 -0.60 0.02
N VAL A 248 13.95 0.52 0.73
CA VAL A 248 13.87 0.64 2.20
C VAL A 248 12.54 1.29 2.58
N PHE A 249 11.93 0.83 3.66
CA PHE A 249 10.66 1.33 4.16
C PHE A 249 10.72 1.74 5.63
N TYR A 250 10.41 2.99 5.92
CA TYR A 250 10.13 3.46 7.28
C TYR A 250 8.74 2.98 7.67
N CYS A 251 8.65 2.01 8.57
CA CYS A 251 7.40 1.48 9.10
C CYS A 251 7.17 1.99 10.51
N HIS A 252 5.97 2.52 10.80
CA HIS A 252 5.61 2.95 12.15
C HIS A 252 4.16 2.68 12.53
N THR A 253 3.88 2.66 13.83
CA THR A 253 2.54 2.70 14.40
C THR A 253 2.47 3.69 15.57
N ASN A 254 1.43 4.53 15.55
CA ASN A 254 1.14 5.54 16.56
C ASN A 254 -0.33 5.43 16.95
N LYS A 255 -0.65 5.53 18.25
CA LYS A 255 -2.04 5.55 18.75
C LYS A 255 -2.84 6.65 18.06
N GLY A 256 -4.11 6.38 17.77
CA GLY A 256 -5.00 7.33 17.11
C GLY A 256 -4.75 7.52 15.61
N THR A 257 -3.90 6.69 14.98
CA THR A 257 -3.79 6.61 13.52
C THR A 257 -4.94 5.78 12.95
N SER A 258 -5.67 6.29 11.97
CA SER A 258 -6.79 5.59 11.33
C SER A 258 -6.66 5.62 9.80
N PRO A 259 -6.69 4.46 9.11
CA PRO A 259 -6.60 4.40 7.66
C PRO A 259 -7.97 4.41 7.01
N HIS A 260 -8.08 5.07 5.87
CA HIS A 260 -9.32 5.23 5.12
C HIS A 260 -9.08 4.91 3.64
N ILE A 261 -9.93 4.09 3.05
CA ILE A 261 -9.98 3.86 1.60
C ILE A 261 -11.05 4.79 1.02
N MET A 262 -10.69 5.50 -0.05
CA MET A 262 -11.58 6.43 -0.74
C MET A 262 -11.60 6.17 -2.24
N SER A 263 -12.74 6.48 -2.87
CA SER A 263 -12.79 6.70 -4.32
C SER A 263 -12.66 8.19 -4.61
N LEU A 264 -11.69 8.59 -5.43
CA LEU A 264 -11.62 9.92 -6.01
C LEU A 264 -12.21 9.90 -7.41
N ILE A 265 -13.05 10.89 -7.72
CA ILE A 265 -13.72 11.03 -9.02
C ILE A 265 -13.17 12.31 -9.68
N SER A 266 -12.54 12.19 -10.85
CA SER A 266 -12.10 13.38 -11.60
C SER A 266 -13.27 14.05 -12.32
N ASP A 267 -13.06 15.28 -12.81
CA ASP A 267 -14.02 15.98 -13.66
C ASP A 267 -14.30 15.23 -14.99
N GLU A 268 -13.43 14.28 -15.39
CA GLU A 268 -13.65 13.32 -16.50
C GLU A 268 -14.47 12.07 -16.08
N GLY A 269 -14.97 12.01 -14.84
CA GLY A 269 -15.71 10.86 -14.29
C GLY A 269 -14.88 9.63 -13.93
N LYS A 270 -13.56 9.65 -14.16
CA LYS A 270 -12.64 8.53 -13.87
C LYS A 270 -12.47 8.32 -12.37
N LYS A 271 -12.34 7.06 -11.93
CA LYS A 271 -12.38 6.68 -10.51
C LYS A 271 -11.07 6.04 -10.03
N ALA A 272 -10.29 6.78 -9.24
CA ALA A 272 -9.10 6.28 -8.58
C ALA A 272 -9.43 5.74 -7.17
N ARG A 273 -8.87 4.59 -6.77
CA ARG A 273 -8.99 4.06 -5.40
C ARG A 273 -7.72 4.39 -4.60
N VAL A 274 -7.87 5.28 -3.63
CA VAL A 274 -6.76 5.80 -2.83
C VAL A 274 -6.87 5.40 -1.37
N VAL A 275 -5.74 5.40 -0.69
CA VAL A 275 -5.64 5.27 0.76
C VAL A 275 -5.20 6.62 1.33
N ALA A 276 -5.78 6.99 2.47
CA ALA A 276 -5.27 8.04 3.34
C ALA A 276 -5.11 7.51 4.76
N VAL A 277 -4.25 8.15 5.54
CA VAL A 277 -4.13 7.92 6.98
C VAL A 277 -4.38 9.23 7.72
N CYS A 278 -5.12 9.15 8.82
CA CYS A 278 -5.48 10.29 9.66
C CYS A 278 -4.96 10.07 11.08
N HIS A 279 -4.11 10.98 11.53
CA HIS A 279 -3.57 11.01 12.89
C HIS A 279 -4.43 11.96 13.73
N LYS A 280 -5.14 11.40 14.72
CA LYS A 280 -6.08 12.14 15.57
C LYS A 280 -5.39 13.11 16.52
N ASP A 281 -4.23 12.69 17.04
CA ASP A 281 -3.33 13.52 17.83
C ASP A 281 -2.06 13.79 17.02
N THR A 282 -1.58 15.02 17.11
CA THR A 282 -0.37 15.53 16.45
C THR A 282 0.40 16.48 17.39
N SER A 283 0.14 16.43 18.70
CA SER A 283 0.77 17.29 19.71
C SER A 283 2.28 17.05 19.80
N ASP A 284 2.69 15.78 19.83
CA ASP A 284 4.09 15.33 19.82
C ASP A 284 4.81 15.47 18.47
N TRP A 285 4.13 15.93 17.41
CA TRP A 285 4.78 16.17 16.12
C TRP A 285 5.65 17.43 16.19
N ASN A 286 6.80 17.39 15.51
CA ASN A 286 7.67 18.57 15.33
C ASN A 286 6.85 19.81 14.93
N PRO A 287 6.85 20.92 15.69
CA PRO A 287 6.07 22.11 15.37
C PRO A 287 6.41 22.77 14.02
N LYS A 288 7.57 22.43 13.43
CA LYS A 288 7.98 22.87 12.08
C LYS A 288 7.54 21.92 10.95
N HIS A 289 6.90 20.79 11.26
CA HIS A 289 6.44 19.79 10.28
C HIS A 289 5.54 20.42 9.21
N MET A 290 5.77 20.04 7.93
CA MET A 290 5.19 20.73 6.78
C MET A 290 3.65 20.77 6.77
N ALA A 291 2.98 19.75 7.32
CA ALA A 291 1.52 19.74 7.41
C ALA A 291 0.94 20.92 8.20
N PHE A 292 1.61 21.37 9.28
CA PHE A 292 1.20 22.54 10.05
C PHE A 292 1.28 23.83 9.21
N GLN A 293 2.32 23.94 8.39
CA GLN A 293 2.53 25.07 7.48
C GLN A 293 1.50 25.08 6.33
N PHE A 294 1.21 23.93 5.71
CA PHE A 294 0.28 23.83 4.58
C PHE A 294 -1.20 23.95 5.00
N LEU A 295 -1.56 23.47 6.18
CA LEU A 295 -2.93 23.54 6.71
C LEU A 295 -3.19 24.78 7.57
N ASN A 296 -2.15 25.52 7.96
CA ASN A 296 -2.20 26.66 8.89
C ASN A 296 -2.84 26.30 10.24
N VAL A 297 -2.37 25.21 10.85
CA VAL A 297 -2.84 24.69 12.16
C VAL A 297 -1.65 24.38 13.07
N LYS A 298 -1.89 24.27 14.38
CA LYS A 298 -0.86 23.99 15.40
C LYS A 298 -0.81 22.48 15.75
N PRO A 299 0.31 21.96 16.30
CA PRO A 299 0.37 20.63 16.93
C PRO A 299 -0.81 20.37 17.86
N GLY A 300 -1.42 19.19 17.75
CA GLY A 300 -2.54 18.75 18.58
C GLY A 300 -3.87 19.47 18.37
N SER A 301 -3.93 20.53 17.55
CA SER A 301 -5.14 21.37 17.45
C SER A 301 -6.27 20.75 16.62
N LEU A 302 -5.95 19.94 15.61
CA LEU A 302 -6.92 19.21 14.78
C LEU A 302 -6.32 17.89 14.25
N PRO A 303 -7.13 16.86 13.98
CA PRO A 303 -6.70 15.67 13.24
C PRO A 303 -6.21 16.00 11.83
N ILE A 304 -4.97 15.60 11.53
CA ILE A 304 -4.34 15.76 10.23
C ILE A 304 -4.41 14.43 9.47
N CYS A 305 -4.91 14.48 8.25
CA CYS A 305 -4.89 13.37 7.30
C CYS A 305 -3.88 13.63 6.19
N HIS A 306 -3.39 12.56 5.57
CA HIS A 306 -2.72 12.65 4.27
C HIS A 306 -2.98 11.43 3.40
N PHE A 307 -2.94 11.62 2.08
CA PHE A 307 -2.97 10.52 1.13
C PHE A 307 -1.65 9.73 1.16
N LEU A 308 -1.71 8.46 0.75
CA LEU A 308 -0.55 7.61 0.54
C LEU A 308 -0.31 7.40 -0.97
N PRO A 309 0.94 7.52 -1.45
CA PRO A 309 1.35 7.06 -2.79
C PRO A 309 1.10 5.56 -3.04
N GLU A 310 1.30 5.10 -4.28
CA GLU A 310 1.04 3.71 -4.68
C GLU A 310 2.05 2.70 -4.10
N ASP A 311 3.26 3.16 -3.80
CA ASP A 311 4.33 2.38 -3.18
C ASP A 311 4.39 2.52 -1.64
N HIS A 312 3.44 3.23 -1.01
CA HIS A 312 3.25 3.21 0.44
C HIS A 312 2.21 2.15 0.84
N ILE A 313 2.41 1.51 1.99
CA ILE A 313 1.64 0.33 2.43
C ILE A 313 1.08 0.56 3.83
N VAL A 314 -0.24 0.45 4.00
CA VAL A 314 -0.85 0.24 5.33
C VAL A 314 -0.99 -1.26 5.56
N TRP A 315 -0.47 -1.73 6.68
CA TRP A 315 -0.78 -3.04 7.23
C TRP A 315 -1.89 -2.92 8.27
N VAL A 316 -2.90 -3.78 8.14
CA VAL A 316 -4.03 -3.91 9.07
C VAL A 316 -4.19 -5.37 9.46
N ARG A 317 -4.84 -5.63 10.59
CA ARG A 317 -5.28 -6.99 10.95
C ARG A 317 -6.39 -7.47 9.99
N ASN A 318 -6.35 -8.74 9.59
CA ASN A 318 -7.33 -9.37 8.69
C ASN A 318 -8.39 -10.18 9.45
#